data_AF-A0A7W1J6I2-F1
#
_entry.id   AF-A0A7W1J6I2-F1
#
_cell.length_a   1.000
_cell.length_b   1.000
_cell.length_c   1.000
_cell.angle_alpha   90.00
_cell.angle_beta   90.00
_cell.angle_gamma   90.00
#
_symmetry.space_group_name_H-M   'P 1'
#
loop_
_entity.id
_entity.type
_entity.pdbx_description
1 polymer ?
#
loop_
_entity_poly.entity_id
_entity_poly.type
_entity_poly.pdbx_seq_one_letter_code
_entity_poly.pdbx_strand_id
1 'polypeptide(L)'
;MTPMMMSASTSGVQQTQLAALCAPPPRQQPMGVIMAGAVLSVIVGFVALFIAGVIGNVMKVPDKFFPLLFVIFFAAGGVTMTWAVRRALKFHRYNSEELPPLLAVWQRKWVCHKCHHQFDPEKPAA
;
A
#
# COMPACT_ATOMS: atom_id res chain seq x y z
N MET A 1 -8.82 31.71 16.02
CA MET A 1 -9.98 31.02 15.42
C MET A 1 -9.46 30.07 14.36
N THR A 2 -9.33 28.78 14.71
CA THR A 2 -8.83 27.72 13.83
C THR A 2 -10.00 27.08 13.08
N PRO A 3 -9.97 26.97 11.74
CA PRO A 3 -11.05 26.32 11.00
C PRO A 3 -11.03 24.81 11.28
N MET A 4 -12.14 24.29 11.81
CA MET A 4 -12.37 22.85 11.96
C MET A 4 -12.63 22.26 10.57
N MET A 5 -11.72 21.42 10.07
CA MET A 5 -11.98 20.58 8.91
C MET A 5 -12.98 19.49 9.31
N MET A 6 -14.26 19.70 9.00
CA MET A 6 -15.26 18.64 9.06
C MET A 6 -14.91 17.56 8.04
N SER A 7 -14.51 16.39 8.52
CA SER A 7 -14.39 15.18 7.70
C SER A 7 -15.81 14.66 7.40
N ALA A 8 -16.39 15.11 6.29
CA ALA A 8 -17.63 14.54 5.77
C ALA A 8 -17.33 13.13 5.21
N SER A 9 -17.61 12.10 6.01
CA SER A 9 -17.65 10.72 5.53
C SER A 9 -18.99 10.49 4.83
N THR A 10 -19.00 10.54 3.51
CA THR A 10 -20.15 10.15 2.69
C THR A 10 -19.99 8.68 2.29
N SER A 11 -20.66 7.77 3.00
CA SER A 11 -20.86 6.40 2.52
C SER A 11 -22.18 6.34 1.73
N GLY A 12 -22.10 5.89 0.48
CA GLY A 12 -23.27 5.73 -0.39
C GLY A 12 -23.34 6.72 -1.54
N VAL A 13 -22.51 6.52 -2.56
CA VAL A 13 -22.83 6.93 -3.92
C VAL A 13 -22.52 5.74 -4.80
N GLN A 14 -23.52 5.18 -5.49
CA GLN A 14 -23.26 4.27 -6.60
C GLN A 14 -22.47 5.07 -7.64
N GLN A 15 -21.15 4.95 -7.60
CA GLN A 15 -20.29 5.59 -8.58
C GLN A 15 -20.61 4.91 -9.92
N THR A 16 -21.20 5.66 -10.86
CA THR A 16 -21.46 5.14 -12.20
C THR A 16 -20.13 4.72 -12.83
N GLN A 17 -20.12 3.71 -13.69
CA GLN A 17 -18.88 3.25 -14.35
C GLN A 17 -18.17 4.41 -15.07
N LEU A 18 -18.93 5.37 -15.60
CA LEU A 18 -18.41 6.62 -16.17
C LEU A 18 -17.69 7.49 -15.14
N ALA A 19 -18.26 7.67 -13.94
CA ALA A 19 -17.62 8.42 -12.86
C ALA A 19 -16.38 7.70 -12.31
N ALA A 20 -16.32 6.37 -12.37
CA ALA A 20 -15.13 5.60 -12.01
C ALA A 20 -14.01 5.74 -13.05
N LEU A 21 -14.35 5.79 -14.34
CA LEU A 21 -13.38 6.04 -15.42
C LEU A 21 -12.81 7.46 -15.40
N CYS A 22 -13.59 8.43 -14.94
CA CYS A 22 -13.16 9.82 -14.79
C CYS A 22 -12.48 10.13 -13.44
N ALA A 23 -12.32 9.12 -12.56
CA ALA A 23 -11.68 9.31 -11.26
C ALA A 23 -10.20 9.71 -11.42
N PRO A 24 -9.62 10.44 -10.45
CA PRO A 24 -8.19 10.73 -10.47
C PRO A 24 -7.39 9.42 -10.41
N PRO A 25 -6.20 9.37 -11.04
CA PRO A 25 -5.34 8.19 -10.98
C PRO A 25 -5.04 7.82 -9.52
N PRO A 26 -5.30 6.57 -9.09
CA PRO A 26 -5.16 6.20 -7.69
C PRO A 26 -3.69 6.18 -7.28
N ARG A 27 -3.39 6.80 -6.13
CA ARG A 27 -2.06 6.72 -5.54
C ARG A 27 -1.80 5.29 -5.08
N GLN A 28 -0.67 4.72 -5.48
CA GLN A 28 -0.26 3.40 -4.99
C GLN A 28 0.02 3.50 -3.48
N GLN A 29 -0.20 2.39 -2.76
CA GLN A 29 0.02 2.34 -1.31
C GLN A 29 1.40 2.90 -0.93
N PRO A 30 1.51 3.65 0.18
CA PRO A 30 2.77 4.20 0.61
C PRO A 30 3.76 3.07 0.92
N MET A 31 5.01 3.26 0.50
CA MET A 31 6.09 2.29 0.68
C MET A 31 6.19 1.78 2.13
N GLY A 32 5.95 2.66 3.11
CA GLY A 32 5.95 2.32 4.53
C GLY A 32 4.96 1.21 4.90
N VAL A 33 3.77 1.15 4.29
CA VAL A 33 2.76 0.12 4.59
C VAL A 33 3.19 -1.24 4.06
N ILE A 34 3.77 -1.30 2.86
CA ILE A 34 4.24 -2.55 2.26
C ILE A 34 5.43 -3.10 3.02
N MET A 35 6.38 -2.23 3.38
CA MET A 35 7.55 -2.60 4.18
C MET A 35 7.14 -3.01 5.59
N ALA A 36 6.24 -2.26 6.24
CA ALA A 36 5.74 -2.60 7.57
C ALA A 36 5.03 -3.96 7.57
N GLY A 37 4.19 -4.25 6.56
CA GLY A 37 3.54 -5.54 6.42
C GLY A 37 4.53 -6.69 6.23
N ALA A 38 5.56 -6.49 5.40
CA ALA A 38 6.61 -7.49 5.19
C ALA A 38 7.40 -7.75 6.48
N VAL A 39 7.85 -6.70 7.17
CA VAL A 39 8.57 -6.81 8.45
C VAL A 39 7.69 -7.49 9.52
N LEU A 40 6.43 -7.11 9.63
CA LEU A 40 5.48 -7.71 10.57
C LEU A 40 5.33 -9.21 10.33
N SER A 41 5.23 -9.63 9.05
CA SER A 41 5.13 -11.05 8.71
C SER A 41 6.37 -11.86 9.12
N VAL A 42 7.57 -11.27 9.00
CA VAL A 42 8.81 -11.89 9.46
C VAL A 42 8.82 -12.01 10.99
N ILE A 43 8.43 -10.96 11.70
CA ILE A 43 8.36 -10.98 13.18
C ILE A 43 7.39 -12.05 13.66
N VAL A 44 6.17 -12.08 13.11
CA VAL A 44 5.14 -13.06 13.46
C VAL A 44 5.63 -14.49 13.17
N GLY A 45 6.28 -14.69 12.03
CA GLY A 45 6.86 -15.99 11.68
C GLY A 45 7.96 -16.44 12.62
N PHE A 46 8.81 -15.52 13.08
CA PHE A 46 9.87 -15.82 14.05
C PHE A 46 9.30 -16.20 15.42
N VAL A 47 8.27 -15.48 15.87
CA VAL A 47 7.54 -15.82 17.11
C VAL A 47 6.89 -17.19 17.00
N ALA A 48 6.26 -17.51 15.87
CA ALA A 48 5.66 -18.82 15.64
C ALA A 48 6.70 -19.96 15.66
N LEU A 49 7.87 -19.76 15.04
CA LEU A 49 8.97 -20.73 15.11
C LEU A 49 9.50 -20.93 16.52
N PHE A 50 9.62 -19.85 17.29
CA PHE A 50 10.06 -19.92 18.68
C PHE A 50 9.08 -20.73 19.54
N ILE A 51 7.78 -20.45 19.41
CA ILE A 51 6.72 -21.20 20.10
C ILE A 51 6.74 -22.68 19.69
N ALA A 52 6.90 -22.96 18.38
CA ALA A 52 7.04 -24.32 17.90
C ALA A 52 8.24 -25.01 18.54
N GLY A 53 9.38 -24.32 18.67
CA GLY A 53 10.58 -24.73 19.40
C GLY A 53 10.30 -25.21 20.81
N VAL A 54 9.64 -24.36 21.60
CA VAL A 54 9.31 -24.67 22.99
C VAL A 54 8.39 -25.89 23.08
N ILE A 55 7.34 -25.96 22.25
CA ILE A 55 6.39 -27.09 22.23
C ILE A 55 7.08 -28.39 21.75
N GLY A 56 7.96 -28.28 20.76
CA GLY A 56 8.67 -29.42 20.19
C GLY A 56 9.57 -30.13 21.20
N ASN A 57 10.20 -29.37 22.11
CA ASN A 57 10.96 -29.92 23.23
C ASN A 57 10.09 -30.72 24.20
N VAL A 58 8.85 -30.30 24.44
CA VAL A 58 7.89 -31.02 25.31
C VAL A 58 7.41 -32.32 24.64
N MET A 59 7.22 -32.30 23.33
CA MET A 59 6.66 -33.43 22.56
C MET A 59 7.73 -34.44 22.07
N LYS A 60 9.00 -34.28 22.46
CA LYS A 60 10.13 -35.12 22.00
C LYS A 60 10.20 -35.26 20.48
N VAL A 61 10.00 -34.16 19.77
CA VAL A 61 10.14 -34.11 18.30
C VAL A 61 11.60 -34.39 17.94
N PRO A 62 11.90 -35.17 16.89
CA PRO A 62 13.27 -35.46 16.49
C PRO A 62 14.07 -34.18 16.19
N ASP A 63 15.29 -34.10 16.73
CA ASP A 63 16.14 -32.89 16.73
C ASP A 63 16.47 -32.34 15.33
N LYS A 64 16.34 -33.17 14.28
CA LYS A 64 16.60 -32.79 12.89
C LYS A 64 15.49 -31.94 12.26
N PHE A 65 14.32 -31.89 12.87
CA PHE A 65 13.16 -31.18 12.30
C PHE A 65 13.27 -29.66 12.43
N PHE A 66 13.79 -29.16 13.57
CA PHE A 66 13.98 -27.73 13.81
C PHE A 66 14.93 -27.02 12.84
N PRO A 67 16.15 -27.51 12.59
CA PRO A 67 17.06 -26.83 11.66
C PRO A 67 16.47 -26.78 10.24
N LEU A 68 15.72 -27.80 9.82
CA LEU A 68 15.03 -27.79 8.53
C LEU A 68 13.98 -26.67 8.45
N LEU A 69 13.14 -26.53 9.48
CA LEU A 69 12.14 -25.47 9.53
C LEU A 69 12.77 -24.07 9.51
N PHE A 70 13.89 -23.88 10.22
CA PHE A 70 14.64 -22.62 10.19
C PHE A 70 15.14 -22.28 8.79
N VAL A 71 15.76 -23.23 8.09
CA VAL A 71 16.26 -23.02 6.72
C VAL A 71 15.11 -22.67 5.76
N ILE A 72 13.99 -23.40 5.84
CA ILE A 72 12.80 -23.12 5.02
C ILE A 72 12.25 -21.72 5.31
N PHE A 73 12.17 -21.34 6.58
CA PHE A 73 11.68 -20.03 6.98
C PHE A 73 12.56 -18.89 6.46
N PHE A 74 13.88 -19.00 6.59
CA PHE A 74 14.79 -17.97 6.07
C PHE A 74 14.76 -17.89 4.54
N ALA A 75 14.65 -19.03 3.85
CA ALA A 75 14.51 -19.04 2.40
C ALA A 75 13.21 -18.36 1.96
N ALA A 76 12.08 -18.72 2.58
CA ALA A 76 10.78 -18.11 2.31
C ALA A 76 10.77 -16.61 2.66
N GLY A 77 11.32 -16.24 3.82
CA GLY A 77 11.45 -14.85 4.27
C GLY A 77 12.32 -14.00 3.34
N GLY A 78 13.41 -14.56 2.82
CA GLY A 78 14.25 -13.87 1.84
C GLY A 78 13.51 -13.58 0.54
N VAL A 79 12.74 -14.54 0.04
CA VAL A 79 11.93 -14.39 -1.19
C VAL A 79 10.84 -13.34 -0.99
N THR A 80 10.08 -13.41 0.11
CA THR A 80 9.00 -12.45 0.40
C THR A 80 9.54 -11.04 0.58
N MET A 81 10.68 -10.87 1.26
CA MET A 81 11.31 -9.57 1.45
C MET A 81 11.79 -8.99 0.13
N THR A 82 12.45 -9.80 -0.71
CA THR A 82 12.90 -9.36 -2.04
C THR A 82 11.74 -8.92 -2.92
N TRP A 83 10.63 -9.67 -2.90
CA TRP A 83 9.41 -9.31 -3.62
C TRP A 83 8.79 -8.01 -3.11
N ALA A 84 8.71 -7.83 -1.79
CA ALA A 84 8.17 -6.62 -1.17
C ALA A 84 8.99 -5.38 -1.56
N VAL A 85 10.32 -5.48 -1.53
CA VAL A 85 11.23 -4.38 -1.91
C VAL A 85 11.03 -4.01 -3.38
N ARG A 86 11.02 -4.99 -4.29
CA ARG A 86 10.79 -4.74 -5.72
C ARG A 86 9.46 -4.04 -5.97
N ARG A 87 8.39 -4.47 -5.29
CA ARG A 87 7.06 -3.87 -5.40
C ARG A 87 7.03 -2.44 -4.85
N ALA A 88 7.66 -2.22 -3.70
CA ALA A 88 7.78 -0.89 -3.10
C ALA A 88 8.54 0.09 -3.99
N LEU A 89 9.65 -0.34 -4.61
CA LEU A 89 10.40 0.49 -5.56
C LEU A 89 9.56 0.84 -6.79
N LYS A 90 8.83 -0.13 -7.34
CA LYS A 90 7.92 0.11 -8.47
C LYS A 90 6.84 1.15 -8.11
N PHE A 91 6.27 1.06 -6.91
CA PHE A 91 5.25 2.00 -6.46
C PHE A 91 5.82 3.36 -6.13
N HIS A 92 7.02 3.42 -5.57
CA HIS A 92 7.75 4.66 -5.36
C HIS A 92 7.98 5.38 -6.70
N ARG A 93 8.49 4.67 -7.70
CA ARG A 93 8.71 5.20 -9.04
C ARG A 93 7.41 5.71 -9.66
N TYR A 94 6.34 4.91 -9.63
CA TYR A 94 5.02 5.34 -10.11
C TYR A 94 4.55 6.62 -9.40
N ASN A 95 4.61 6.66 -8.07
CA ASN A 95 4.11 7.79 -7.28
C ASN A 95 4.97 9.06 -7.42
N SER A 96 6.26 8.94 -7.73
CA SER A 96 7.19 10.08 -7.82
C SER A 96 7.40 10.59 -9.24
N GLU A 97 7.42 9.70 -10.23
CA GLU A 97 7.72 10.05 -11.63
C GLU A 97 6.46 10.11 -12.49
N GLU A 98 5.61 9.09 -12.43
CA GLU A 98 4.50 8.91 -13.39
C GLU A 98 3.21 9.61 -12.92
N LEU A 99 2.91 9.55 -11.63
CA LEU A 99 1.68 10.08 -11.05
C LEU A 99 1.57 11.61 -11.15
N PRO A 100 2.61 12.42 -10.85
CA PRO A 100 2.50 13.88 -10.92
C PRO A 100 2.07 14.43 -12.29
N PRO A 101 2.68 14.03 -13.43
CA PRO A 101 2.25 14.53 -14.74
C PRO A 101 0.86 14.01 -15.14
N LEU A 102 0.52 12.76 -14.81
CA LEU A 102 -0.81 12.21 -15.05
C LEU A 102 -1.89 13.00 -14.28
N LEU A 103 -1.61 13.30 -13.02
CA LEU A 103 -2.51 14.07 -12.17
C LEU A 103 -2.67 15.50 -12.70
N ALA A 104 -1.59 16.13 -13.16
CA ALA A 104 -1.64 17.47 -13.75
C ALA A 104 -2.48 17.51 -15.05
N VAL A 105 -2.36 16.50 -15.92
CA VAL A 105 -3.20 16.38 -17.12
C VAL A 105 -4.66 16.14 -16.74
N TRP A 106 -4.92 15.28 -15.75
CA TRP A 106 -6.28 15.02 -15.26
C TRP A 106 -6.93 16.29 -14.67
N GLN A 107 -6.20 17.05 -13.85
CA GLN A 107 -6.68 18.29 -13.24
C GLN A 107 -7.05 19.35 -14.28
N ARG A 108 -6.22 19.55 -15.33
CA ARG A 108 -6.51 20.49 -16.43
C ARG A 108 -7.76 20.14 -17.23
N LYS A 109 -8.09 18.84 -17.32
CA LYS A 109 -9.26 18.36 -18.06
C LYS A 109 -10.51 18.28 -17.19
N TRP A 110 -10.40 18.59 -15.89
CA TRP A 110 -11.53 18.53 -15.00
C TRP A 110 -12.47 19.70 -15.25
N VAL A 111 -13.70 19.37 -15.66
CA VAL A 111 -14.78 20.33 -15.90
C VAL A 111 -15.80 20.15 -14.79
N CYS A 112 -16.13 21.22 -14.08
CA CYS A 112 -17.23 21.16 -13.12
C CYS A 112 -18.55 20.99 -13.88
N HIS A 113 -19.24 19.86 -13.71
CA HIS A 113 -20.53 19.62 -14.35
C HIS A 113 -21.66 20.54 -13.84
N LYS A 114 -21.46 21.26 -12.73
CA LYS A 114 -22.46 22.22 -12.20
C LYS A 114 -22.34 23.60 -12.82
N CYS A 115 -21.12 24.12 -12.99
CA CYS A 115 -20.87 25.48 -13.46
C CYS A 115 -20.14 25.56 -14.80
N HIS A 116 -19.81 24.42 -15.42
CA HIS A 116 -19.08 24.28 -16.68
C HIS A 116 -17.71 24.99 -16.75
N HIS A 117 -17.21 25.51 -15.63
CA HIS A 117 -15.84 26.01 -15.55
C HIS A 117 -14.86 24.84 -15.65
N GLN A 118 -13.92 24.96 -16.59
CA GLN A 118 -12.70 24.17 -16.61
C GLN A 118 -11.76 24.68 -15.53
N PHE A 119 -11.21 23.77 -14.75
CA PHE A 119 -10.20 24.11 -13.77
C PHE A 119 -8.88 24.32 -14.50
N ASP A 120 -8.48 25.58 -14.68
CA ASP A 120 -7.20 25.94 -15.28
C ASP A 120 -6.21 26.34 -14.18
N PRO A 121 -5.25 25.47 -13.82
CA PRO A 121 -4.32 25.74 -12.73
C PRO A 121 -3.35 26.89 -13.04
N GLU A 122 -3.22 27.29 -14.31
CA GLU A 122 -2.36 28.41 -14.72
C GLU A 122 -3.07 29.77 -14.59
N LYS A 123 -4.39 29.77 -14.39
CA LYS A 123 -5.15 31.01 -14.24
C LYS A 123 -5.14 31.43 -12.76
N PRO A 124 -4.48 32.55 -12.40
CA PRO A 124 -4.56 33.06 -11.03
C PRO A 124 -6.03 33.34 -10.69
N ALA A 125 -6.45 32.98 -9.47
CA ALA A 125 -7.79 33.30 -8.99
C ALA A 125 -7.98 34.82 -9.06
N ALA A 126 -8.90 35.25 -9.91
CA ALA A 126 -9.29 36.65 -10.07
C ALA A 126 -10.09 37.13 -8.87
#